data_AF-A0A7W0RU47-F1
#
_entry.id   AF-A0A7W0RU47-F1
#
_cell.length_a   1.000
_cell.length_b   1.000
_cell.length_c   1.000
_cell.angle_alpha   90.00
_cell.angle_beta   90.00
_cell.angle_gamma   90.00
#
_symmetry.space_group_name_H-M   'P 1'
#
loop_
_entity.id
_entity.type
_entity.pdbx_description
1 polymer ?
#
loop_
_entity_poly.entity_id
_entity_poly.type
_entity_poly.pdbx_seq_one_letter_code
_entity_poly.pdbx_strand_id
1 'polypeptide(L)'
;MFLRVLRFVRLPLVLIAIYAVMRFLMGPVFNQPYAPRGNAVFSVVGVTVLSSLIFGALSKRIGGFNWLGTILIGVVLGLFSQILIFAFTLISYAAGINSYYTHWDALNVPEGTLAPMSQAMASRAGGLLFGAISGTIVTLIGRALLGGLAPRPAADSERLP
;
A
#
# COMPACT_ATOMS: atom_id res chain seq x y z
N MET A 1 18.81 -0.43 10.78
CA MET A 1 18.05 -1.22 9.78
C MET A 1 16.84 -0.45 9.24
N PHE A 2 15.91 -0.02 10.10
CA PHE A 2 14.66 0.66 9.72
C PHE A 2 14.83 1.88 8.79
N LEU A 3 15.71 2.83 9.13
CA LEU A 3 15.99 4.01 8.28
C LEU A 3 16.51 3.64 6.88
N ARG A 4 17.29 2.55 6.77
CA ARG A 4 17.80 2.05 5.49
C ARG A 4 16.66 1.48 4.64
N VAL A 5 15.71 0.78 5.28
CA VAL A 5 14.48 0.31 4.64
C VAL A 5 13.66 1.49 4.14
N LEU A 6 13.38 2.50 4.98
CA LEU A 6 12.62 3.69 4.58
C LEU A 6 13.25 4.41 3.38
N ARG A 7 14.57 4.60 3.38
CA ARG A 7 15.28 5.19 2.23
C ARG A 7 15.15 4.33 0.97
N PHE A 8 15.23 3.01 1.09
CA PHE A 8 15.08 2.08 -0.02
C PHE A 8 13.67 2.13 -0.61
N VAL A 9 12.63 2.16 0.23
CA VAL A 9 11.23 2.17 -0.19
C VAL A 9 10.64 3.58 -0.33
N ARG A 10 11.46 4.64 -0.37
CA ARG A 10 10.95 6.02 -0.45
C ARG A 10 10.04 6.26 -1.64
N LEU A 11 10.39 5.70 -2.80
CA LEU A 11 9.62 5.85 -4.04
C LEU A 11 8.23 5.22 -3.91
N PRO A 12 8.09 3.93 -3.53
CA PRO A 12 6.76 3.34 -3.35
C PRO A 12 5.97 4.00 -2.23
N LEU A 13 6.60 4.49 -1.15
CA LEU A 13 5.88 5.29 -0.14
C LEU A 13 5.24 6.55 -0.74
N VAL A 14 5.98 7.30 -1.56
CA VAL A 14 5.46 8.48 -2.25
C VAL A 14 4.33 8.09 -3.22
N LEU A 15 4.49 7.01 -4.00
CA LEU A 15 3.46 6.55 -4.92
C LEU A 15 2.17 6.12 -4.21
N ILE A 16 2.28 5.40 -3.09
CA ILE A 16 1.13 5.01 -2.26
C ILE A 16 0.43 6.27 -1.73
N ALA A 17 1.19 7.28 -1.26
CA ALA A 17 0.62 8.54 -0.79
C ALA A 17 -0.12 9.28 -1.90
N ILE A 18 0.46 9.39 -3.09
CA ILE A 18 -0.19 10.01 -4.26
C ILE A 18 -1.48 9.27 -4.61
N TYR A 19 -1.44 7.93 -4.69
CA TYR A 19 -2.62 7.13 -5.00
C TYR A 19 -3.72 7.30 -3.95
N ALA A 20 -3.35 7.38 -2.67
CA ALA A 20 -4.31 7.60 -1.60
C ALA A 20 -4.97 8.99 -1.68
N VAL A 21 -4.18 10.04 -1.91
CA VAL A 21 -4.70 11.40 -2.11
C VAL A 21 -5.60 11.45 -3.34
N MET A 22 -5.15 10.93 -4.48
CA MET A 22 -5.94 10.94 -5.71
C MET A 22 -7.26 10.18 -5.54
N ARG A 23 -7.24 9.04 -4.85
CA ARG A 23 -8.45 8.28 -4.51
C ARG A 23 -9.38 9.06 -3.59
N PHE A 24 -8.84 9.79 -2.62
CA PHE A 24 -9.64 10.64 -1.74
C PHE A 24 -10.35 11.73 -2.54
N LEU A 25 -9.64 12.38 -3.47
CA LEU A 25 -10.15 13.48 -4.28
C LEU A 25 -11.21 13.07 -5.31
N MET A 26 -11.30 11.79 -5.68
CA MET A 26 -12.27 11.28 -6.66
C MET A 26 -13.73 11.63 -6.32
N GLY A 27 -14.13 11.48 -5.06
CA GLY A 27 -15.46 11.85 -4.61
C GLY A 27 -15.65 13.38 -4.52
N PRO A 28 -15.05 14.06 -3.54
CA PRO A 28 -15.32 15.46 -3.23
C PRO A 28 -14.90 16.47 -4.31
N VAL A 29 -13.83 16.20 -5.06
CA VAL A 29 -13.25 17.19 -6.00
C VAL A 29 -13.60 16.85 -7.44
N PHE A 30 -13.42 15.58 -7.85
CA PHE A 30 -13.67 15.17 -9.23
C PHE A 30 -15.10 14.68 -9.48
N ASN A 31 -15.92 14.59 -8.42
CA ASN A 31 -17.32 14.16 -8.45
C ASN A 31 -17.54 12.87 -9.24
N GLN A 32 -16.58 11.95 -9.16
CA GLN A 32 -16.61 10.69 -9.89
C GLN A 32 -17.45 9.66 -9.13
N PRO A 33 -18.27 8.86 -9.84
CA PRO A 33 -19.02 7.79 -9.22
C PRO A 33 -18.10 6.62 -8.86
N TYR A 34 -18.31 6.05 -7.68
CA TYR A 34 -17.50 4.94 -7.15
C TYR A 34 -17.56 3.70 -8.06
N ALA A 35 -18.73 3.39 -8.63
CA ALA A 35 -18.98 2.28 -9.54
C ALA A 35 -19.41 2.79 -10.93
N PRO A 36 -19.17 2.03 -12.03
CA PRO A 36 -18.59 0.68 -12.09
C PRO A 36 -17.06 0.64 -12.20
N ARG A 37 -16.40 1.77 -12.51
CA ARG A 37 -14.94 1.81 -12.77
C ARG A 37 -14.13 2.62 -11.75
N GLY A 38 -14.78 3.48 -10.97
CA GLY A 38 -14.10 4.38 -10.02
C GLY A 38 -13.24 3.65 -8.99
N ASN A 39 -13.70 2.51 -8.48
CA ASN A 39 -12.97 1.70 -7.49
C ASN A 39 -11.60 1.22 -8.01
N ALA A 40 -11.47 0.88 -9.29
CA ALA A 40 -10.22 0.37 -9.86
C ALA A 40 -9.16 1.48 -10.05
N VAL A 41 -9.61 2.73 -10.27
CA VAL A 41 -8.73 3.87 -10.50
C VAL A 41 -8.08 4.30 -9.18
N PHE A 42 -6.76 4.49 -9.19
CA PHE A 42 -5.96 4.79 -7.99
C PHE A 42 -6.15 3.80 -6.83
N SER A 43 -6.16 2.49 -7.12
CA SER A 43 -6.21 1.45 -6.09
C SER A 43 -4.95 1.46 -5.21
N VAL A 44 -5.11 1.91 -3.96
CA VAL A 44 -4.04 1.90 -2.94
C VAL A 44 -3.56 0.48 -2.65
N VAL A 45 -4.48 -0.49 -2.62
CA VAL A 45 -4.14 -1.90 -2.43
C VAL A 45 -3.31 -2.41 -3.60
N GLY A 46 -3.73 -2.14 -4.84
CA GLY A 46 -3.01 -2.57 -6.04
C GLY A 46 -1.58 -2.04 -6.11
N VAL A 47 -1.39 -0.73 -5.89
CA VAL A 47 -0.04 -0.14 -5.89
C VAL A 47 0.82 -0.67 -4.73
N THR A 48 0.23 -0.94 -3.57
CA THR A 48 0.95 -1.53 -2.42
C THR A 48 1.39 -2.95 -2.73
N VAL A 49 0.52 -3.79 -3.30
CA VAL A 49 0.85 -5.16 -3.70
C VAL A 49 1.98 -5.18 -4.72
N LEU A 50 1.87 -4.39 -5.79
CA LEU A 50 2.92 -4.31 -6.81
C LEU A 50 4.24 -3.79 -6.22
N SER A 51 4.19 -2.77 -5.37
CA SER A 51 5.37 -2.22 -4.70
C SER A 51 6.03 -3.26 -3.79
N SER A 52 5.25 -3.95 -2.97
CA SER A 52 5.73 -5.03 -2.09
C SER A 52 6.40 -6.14 -2.91
N LEU A 53 5.78 -6.57 -4.01
CA LEU A 53 6.31 -7.64 -4.85
C LEU A 53 7.66 -7.24 -5.47
N ILE A 54 7.72 -6.06 -6.09
CA ILE A 54 8.92 -5.55 -6.78
C ILE A 54 10.03 -5.28 -5.76
N PHE A 55 9.77 -4.52 -4.70
CA PHE A 55 10.81 -4.18 -3.71
C PHE A 55 11.21 -5.39 -2.85
N GLY A 56 10.33 -6.39 -2.73
CA GLY A 56 10.68 -7.72 -2.23
C GLY A 56 11.73 -8.40 -3.10
N ALA A 57 11.50 -8.47 -4.41
CA ALA A 57 12.44 -9.05 -5.38
C ALA A 57 13.81 -8.36 -5.35
N LEU A 58 13.82 -7.03 -5.27
CA LEU A 58 15.03 -6.21 -5.28
C LEU A 58 15.76 -6.17 -3.92
N SER A 59 15.12 -6.60 -2.83
CA SER A 59 15.60 -6.43 -1.45
C SER A 59 17.01 -7.01 -1.20
N LYS A 60 17.34 -8.18 -1.76
CA LYS A 60 18.66 -8.81 -1.56
C LYS A 60 19.75 -8.17 -2.42
N ARG A 61 19.58 -8.19 -3.74
CA ARG A 61 20.63 -7.86 -4.72
C ARG A 61 20.88 -6.36 -4.82
N ILE A 62 19.83 -5.55 -4.74
CA ILE A 62 19.93 -4.08 -4.82
C ILE A 62 19.95 -3.48 -3.42
N GLY A 63 19.01 -3.91 -2.56
CA GLY A 63 18.90 -3.35 -1.21
C GLY A 63 20.00 -3.81 -0.24
N GLY A 64 20.63 -4.96 -0.50
CA GLY A 64 21.61 -5.58 0.40
C GLY A 64 20.96 -6.09 1.69
N PHE A 65 19.66 -6.37 1.69
CA PHE A 65 18.92 -6.78 2.88
C PHE A 65 18.88 -8.31 3.05
N ASN A 66 18.95 -8.73 4.31
CA ASN A 66 18.61 -10.08 4.73
C ASN A 66 17.07 -10.28 4.78
N TRP A 67 16.63 -11.47 5.21
CA TRP A 67 15.21 -11.78 5.32
C TRP A 67 14.47 -10.85 6.30
N LEU A 68 15.10 -10.48 7.42
CA LEU A 68 14.51 -9.53 8.36
C LEU A 68 14.28 -8.15 7.73
N GLY A 69 15.24 -7.64 6.96
CA GLY A 69 15.06 -6.38 6.21
C GLY A 69 13.96 -6.50 5.15
N THR A 70 13.77 -7.68 4.56
CA THR A 70 12.68 -7.94 3.60
C THR A 70 11.32 -7.95 4.28
N ILE A 71 11.20 -8.59 5.44
CA ILE A 71 9.99 -8.55 6.27
C ILE A 71 9.65 -7.09 6.58
N LEU A 72 10.65 -6.32 7.03
CA LEU A 72 10.46 -4.92 7.40
C LEU A 72 10.02 -4.04 6.22
N ILE A 73 10.49 -4.31 5.00
CA ILE A 73 9.99 -3.66 3.78
C ILE A 73 8.47 -3.87 3.64
N GLY A 74 8.01 -5.11 3.76
CA GLY A 74 6.59 -5.43 3.62
C GLY A 74 5.72 -4.86 4.74
N VAL A 75 6.21 -4.90 5.99
CA VAL A 75 5.56 -4.25 7.13
C VAL A 75 5.42 -2.75 6.88
N VAL A 76 6.48 -2.07 6.47
CA VAL A 76 6.46 -0.62 6.23
C VAL A 76 5.48 -0.25 5.13
N LEU A 77 5.51 -0.92 3.98
CA LEU A 77 4.60 -0.63 2.87
C LEU A 77 3.14 -0.93 3.23
N GLY A 78 2.90 -2.10 3.82
CA GLY A 78 1.57 -2.52 4.24
C GLY A 78 0.99 -1.59 5.31
N LEU A 79 1.74 -1.30 6.37
CA LEU A 79 1.29 -0.42 7.44
C LEU A 79 1.09 1.02 6.97
N PHE A 80 2.00 1.55 6.16
CA PHE A 80 1.89 2.92 5.66
C PHE A 80 0.63 3.13 4.81
N SER A 81 0.34 2.19 3.90
CA SER A 81 -0.89 2.25 3.11
C SER A 81 -2.16 2.25 3.97
N GLN A 82 -2.19 1.42 5.02
CA GLN A 82 -3.32 1.34 5.95
C GLN A 82 -3.44 2.57 6.85
N ILE A 83 -2.33 3.17 7.27
CA ILE A 83 -2.34 4.45 7.98
C ILE A 83 -3.00 5.52 7.11
N LEU A 84 -2.68 5.59 5.82
CA LEU A 84 -3.32 6.53 4.91
C LEU A 84 -4.81 6.24 4.73
N ILE A 85 -5.20 4.98 4.55
CA ILE A 85 -6.62 4.57 4.46
C ILE A 85 -7.37 4.99 5.73
N PHE A 86 -6.81 4.70 6.89
CA PHE A 86 -7.38 5.07 8.19
C PHE A 86 -7.52 6.60 8.31
N ALA A 87 -6.45 7.35 8.01
CA ALA A 87 -6.44 8.80 8.10
C ALA A 87 -7.44 9.46 7.16
N PHE A 88 -7.51 9.05 5.89
CA PHE A 88 -8.49 9.60 4.94
C PHE A 88 -9.93 9.20 5.28
N THR A 89 -10.15 8.02 5.83
CA THR A 89 -11.46 7.64 6.38
C THR A 89 -11.85 8.60 7.51
N LEU A 90 -10.96 8.81 8.48
CA LEU A 90 -11.16 9.74 9.60
C LEU A 90 -11.45 11.16 9.14
N ILE A 91 -10.64 11.68 8.21
CA ILE A 91 -10.82 13.03 7.62
C ILE A 91 -12.17 13.15 6.93
N SER A 92 -12.60 12.13 6.19
CA SER A 92 -13.90 12.13 5.51
C SER A 92 -15.06 12.28 6.50
N TYR A 93 -15.03 11.52 7.61
CA TYR A 93 -16.05 11.66 8.66
C TYR A 93 -15.96 12.99 9.39
N ALA A 94 -14.76 13.45 9.75
CA ALA A 94 -14.57 14.73 10.44
C ALA A 94 -15.03 15.93 9.60
N ALA A 95 -14.90 15.85 8.28
CA ALA A 95 -15.32 16.88 7.34
C ALA A 95 -16.77 16.71 6.84
N GLY A 96 -17.47 15.62 7.20
CA GLY A 96 -18.81 15.31 6.68
C GLY A 96 -18.84 15.04 5.17
N ILE A 97 -17.74 14.54 4.59
CA ILE A 97 -17.57 14.33 3.15
C ILE A 97 -17.80 12.86 2.79
N ASN A 98 -18.58 12.62 1.74
CA ASN A 98 -18.68 11.32 1.10
C ASN A 98 -17.50 11.12 0.14
N SER A 99 -16.50 10.37 0.60
CA SER A 99 -15.32 10.01 -0.21
C SER A 99 -15.34 8.53 -0.55
N TYR A 100 -14.39 8.11 -1.40
CA TYR A 100 -14.23 6.69 -1.72
C TYR A 100 -13.79 5.84 -0.50
N TYR A 101 -13.36 6.48 0.59
CA TYR A 101 -12.94 5.79 1.81
C TYR A 101 -14.12 5.46 2.75
N THR A 102 -15.23 6.20 2.64
CA THR A 102 -16.46 6.01 3.43
C THR A 102 -17.54 5.27 2.67
N HIS A 103 -17.31 4.98 1.38
CA HIS A 103 -18.24 4.22 0.55
C HIS A 103 -18.48 2.81 1.11
N TRP A 104 -19.72 2.33 1.04
CA TRP A 104 -20.16 1.05 1.62
C TRP A 104 -19.30 -0.13 1.13
N ASP A 105 -19.01 -0.17 -0.17
CA ASP A 105 -18.18 -1.22 -0.78
C ASP A 105 -16.74 -1.19 -0.24
N ALA A 106 -16.17 0.01 -0.04
CA ALA A 106 -14.83 0.16 0.52
C ALA A 106 -14.75 -0.27 1.99
N LEU A 107 -15.87 -0.29 2.69
CA LEU A 107 -16.00 -0.71 4.08
C LEU A 107 -16.45 -2.17 4.22
N ASN A 108 -16.72 -2.86 3.10
CA ASN A 108 -17.28 -4.21 3.06
C ASN A 108 -18.58 -4.34 3.87
N VAL A 109 -19.47 -3.33 3.76
CA VAL A 109 -20.81 -3.34 4.35
C VAL A 109 -21.87 -3.44 3.26
N PRO A 110 -23.12 -3.86 3.58
CA PRO A 110 -24.17 -4.01 2.58
C PRO A 110 -24.40 -2.74 1.74
N GLU A 111 -24.82 -2.93 0.49
CA GLU A 111 -25.05 -1.84 -0.46
C GLU A 111 -26.00 -0.77 0.10
N GLY A 112 -25.64 0.51 -0.11
CA GLY A 112 -26.40 1.65 0.39
C GLY A 112 -26.27 1.93 1.90
N THR A 113 -25.54 1.11 2.64
CA THR A 113 -25.36 1.32 4.09
C THR A 113 -24.48 2.54 4.37
N LEU A 114 -25.03 3.51 5.09
CA LEU A 114 -24.27 4.62 5.68
C LEU A 114 -23.67 4.17 7.01
N ALA A 115 -22.45 3.62 6.96
CA ALA A 115 -21.77 3.18 8.17
C ALA A 115 -21.45 4.39 9.09
N PRO A 116 -21.75 4.31 10.39
CA PRO A 116 -21.32 5.32 11.35
C PRO A 116 -19.79 5.31 11.49
N MET A 117 -19.23 6.45 11.91
CA MET A 117 -17.78 6.63 12.07
C MET A 117 -17.14 5.53 12.92
N SER A 118 -17.75 5.16 14.05
CA SER A 118 -17.22 4.12 14.95
C SER A 118 -17.02 2.78 14.25
N GLN A 119 -18.01 2.34 13.46
CA GLN A 119 -17.93 1.10 12.69
C GLN A 119 -16.87 1.18 11.60
N ALA A 120 -16.83 2.28 10.84
CA ALA A 120 -15.85 2.47 9.78
C ALA A 120 -14.42 2.48 10.32
N MET A 121 -14.17 3.23 11.40
CA MET A 121 -12.85 3.31 12.02
C MET A 121 -12.42 1.98 12.66
N ALA A 122 -13.36 1.21 13.24
CA ALA A 122 -13.08 -0.14 13.74
C ALA A 122 -12.65 -1.10 12.60
N SER A 123 -13.35 -1.05 11.46
CA SER A 123 -12.99 -1.81 10.25
C SER A 123 -11.58 -1.44 9.76
N ARG A 124 -11.25 -0.15 9.71
CA ARG A 124 -9.89 0.31 9.31
C ARG A 124 -8.81 -0.04 10.32
N ALA A 125 -9.11 -0.06 11.61
CA ALA A 125 -8.17 -0.46 12.65
C ALA A 125 -7.71 -1.91 12.47
N GLY A 126 -8.64 -2.83 12.13
CA GLY A 126 -8.28 -4.19 11.73
C GLY A 126 -7.37 -4.22 10.50
N GLY A 127 -7.65 -3.33 9.53
CA GLY A 127 -6.82 -3.11 8.35
C GLY A 127 -5.35 -2.83 8.66
N LEU A 128 -5.02 -2.10 9.72
CA LEU A 128 -3.62 -1.79 10.09
C LEU A 128 -2.78 -3.06 10.33
N LEU A 129 -3.37 -4.08 10.96
CA LEU A 129 -2.71 -5.37 11.20
C LEU A 129 -2.69 -6.22 9.92
N PHE A 130 -3.85 -6.42 9.31
CA PHE A 130 -3.98 -7.27 8.12
C PHE A 130 -3.19 -6.73 6.92
N GLY A 131 -3.12 -5.41 6.76
CA GLY A 131 -2.33 -4.77 5.70
C GLY A 131 -0.83 -4.95 5.89
N ALA A 132 -0.33 -4.84 7.14
CA ALA A 132 1.07 -5.11 7.43
C ALA A 132 1.44 -6.59 7.17
N ILE A 133 0.57 -7.52 7.55
CA ILE A 133 0.75 -8.96 7.33
C ILE A 133 0.73 -9.28 5.82
N SER A 134 -0.30 -8.83 5.10
CA SER A 134 -0.42 -9.06 3.66
C SER A 134 0.72 -8.44 2.87
N GLY A 135 1.11 -7.19 3.17
CA GLY A 135 2.28 -6.56 2.56
C GLY A 135 3.57 -7.34 2.81
N THR A 136 3.75 -7.90 4.02
CA THR A 136 4.87 -8.78 4.35
C THR A 136 4.87 -10.05 3.52
N ILE A 137 3.74 -10.75 3.43
CA ILE A 137 3.60 -11.98 2.64
C ILE A 137 3.94 -11.71 1.17
N VAL A 138 3.36 -10.68 0.56
CA VAL A 138 3.61 -10.31 -0.84
C VAL A 138 5.09 -9.96 -1.06
N THR A 139 5.72 -9.26 -0.11
CA THR A 139 7.15 -8.92 -0.19
C THR A 139 8.04 -10.16 -0.11
N LEU A 140 7.70 -11.11 0.76
CA LEU A 140 8.41 -12.39 0.86
C LEU A 140 8.26 -13.23 -0.41
N ILE A 141 7.05 -13.27 -0.99
CA ILE A 141 6.80 -13.91 -2.28
C ILE A 141 7.67 -13.26 -3.37
N GLY A 142 7.68 -11.94 -3.44
CA GLY A 142 8.51 -11.20 -4.40
C GLY A 142 9.99 -11.55 -4.27
N ARG A 143 10.51 -11.61 -3.03
CA ARG A 143 11.89 -12.02 -2.77
C ARG A 143 12.16 -13.45 -3.19
N ALA A 144 11.29 -14.38 -2.79
CA ALA A 144 11.48 -15.81 -3.00
C ALA A 144 11.38 -16.20 -4.47
N LEU A 145 10.37 -15.71 -5.18
CA LEU A 145 10.06 -16.12 -6.55
C LEU A 145 10.74 -15.25 -7.60
N LEU A 146 10.85 -13.94 -7.37
CA LEU A 146 11.33 -12.99 -8.38
C LEU A 146 12.74 -12.44 -8.08
N GLY A 147 13.28 -12.69 -6.88
CA GLY A 147 14.62 -12.21 -6.51
C GLY A 147 15.75 -12.77 -7.39
N GLY A 148 15.52 -13.90 -8.05
CA GLY A 148 16.41 -14.48 -9.05
C GLY A 148 16.55 -13.64 -10.32
N LEU A 149 15.50 -12.88 -10.67
CA LEU A 149 15.40 -12.03 -11.87
C LEU A 149 15.91 -10.61 -11.63
N ALA A 150 16.12 -10.23 -10.36
CA ALA A 150 16.60 -8.89 -10.02
C ALA A 150 18.01 -8.65 -10.59
N PRO A 151 18.29 -7.47 -11.17
CA PRO A 151 19.59 -7.18 -11.75
C PRO A 151 20.69 -7.21 -10.68
N ARG A 152 21.91 -7.59 -11.11
CA ARG A 152 23.11 -7.50 -10.27
C ARG A 152 23.67 -6.07 -10.33
N PRO A 153 24.28 -5.58 -9.24
CA PRO A 153 24.99 -4.30 -9.27
C PRO A 153 26.06 -4.28 -10.36
N ALA A 154 26.24 -3.13 -11.03
CA ALA A 154 27.14 -2.99 -12.18
C ALA A 154 28.60 -3.41 -11.90
N ALA A 155 29.07 -3.25 -10.65
CA ALA A 155 30.40 -3.68 -10.22
C ALA A 155 30.67 -5.20 -10.37
N ASP A 156 29.61 -6.02 -10.44
CA ASP A 156 29.72 -7.46 -10.66
C ASP A 156 29.73 -7.84 -12.16
N SER A 157 29.35 -6.92 -13.05
CA SER A 157 29.29 -7.17 -14.51
C SER A 157 30.65 -7.03 -15.21
N GLU A 158 31.57 -6.24 -14.63
CA GLU A 158 32.95 -6.08 -15.12
C GLU A 158 33.89 -7.24 -14.70
N ARG A 159 33.41 -8.18 -13.88
CA ARG A 159 34.18 -9.34 -13.39
C ARG A 159 33.82 -10.66 -14.08
N LEU A 160 33.01 -10.60 -15.14
CA LEU A 160 32.74 -11.77 -15.97
C LEU A 160 33.84 -11.86 -17.05
N PRO A 161 34.47 -13.04 -17.23
CA PRO A 161 35.44 -13.26 -18.30
C PRO A 161 34.80 -13.16 -19.69
#